data_AF-A0AAU6Q7A8-F1
#
_entry.id   AF-A0AAU6Q7A8-F1
#
_cell.length_a   1.000
_cell.length_b   1.000
_cell.length_c   1.000
_cell.angle_alpha   90.00
_cell.angle_beta   90.00
_cell.angle_gamma   90.00
#
_symmetry.space_group_name_H-M   'P 1'
#
loop_
_entity.id
_entity.type
_entity.pdbx_description
1 polymer ?
#
loop_
_entity_poly.entity_id
_entity_poly.type
_entity_poly.pdbx_seq_one_letter_code
_entity_poly.pdbx_strand_id
1 'polypeptide(L)'
;MKLQRSLSLTFLSGALLLASCNQNAAVTEPAGVVVKPVTGTGDATLSADVVRSNRGVAVEGSKVYLYKTGDRSVAVGEATTNAQGYVEFAKIPAGRYDLVFMKSKAAGSEFNGAVAKSGMNTRLKVAQFASADPNATADVPQLKLQTPTGYDDKGEATGWKDLTAGVAFNNTVDVRAYTVQNSTEPRIMRFFLFSLVTIDKDGTWADVRPAAGLYEQDPGYILPGVDPSGKGQGQDSGLVSLDPTGLKGDVYLQVVGLDFNYNRVAYLVPLTINRTAAAKEVVAPTNVRAVSYTLSTRIDYLYGTQNPGVDAPTSGTNLWVTTSWDTPVDVSGVTGFRVLRSTQATGPYSQVAFAGAAQCPKPADAKATVRRCTVNDNTASLVTGQDYFYKVVAVGSNEAASDAAPTYTLPLFQPKLLSPGKDVHDVELTPNYTIKANLFGTGATGAVLNVRVADFVTGESYGYVARRLTLRKGFDAAGKEEVQILSNLLKTDNYYVFRDSWATDNDPKTENGTVKYDAASDVLTIPHQYEADLLGSAKVELQTNRRYSWYINEGYAYRLADPTKPASATNYVAAYSVYSDPSDTVRFVPGGVKQGGAEVNDFTTRP
;
A
#
# COMPACT_ATOMS: atom_id res chain seq x y z
N MET A 1 13.93 56.26 -40.75
CA MET A 1 13.14 57.11 -39.82
C MET A 1 12.83 56.24 -38.60
N LYS A 2 13.58 56.32 -37.49
CA LYS A 2 13.44 57.27 -36.35
C LYS A 2 12.01 57.20 -35.75
N LEU A 3 11.73 56.92 -34.48
CA LEU A 3 12.41 57.07 -33.17
C LEU A 3 11.78 56.04 -32.19
N GLN A 4 12.47 55.26 -31.35
CA GLN A 4 13.16 55.59 -30.08
C GLN A 4 12.45 56.57 -29.13
N ARG A 5 11.97 56.07 -27.98
CA ARG A 5 11.93 56.83 -26.72
C ARG A 5 12.56 56.02 -25.60
N SER A 6 13.79 56.42 -25.29
CA SER A 6 14.46 56.26 -24.00
C SER A 6 14.01 57.38 -23.06
N LEU A 7 13.89 57.07 -21.77
CA LEU A 7 14.20 58.04 -20.71
C LEU A 7 15.24 57.40 -19.78
N SER A 8 16.26 58.18 -19.48
CA SER A 8 17.48 57.81 -18.79
C SER A 8 17.63 58.64 -17.51
N LEU A 9 18.57 58.20 -16.66
CA LEU A 9 19.42 59.02 -15.77
C LEU A 9 18.77 59.47 -14.44
N THR A 10 19.43 59.46 -13.27
CA THR A 10 20.87 59.52 -12.95
C THR A 10 21.16 59.10 -11.49
N PHE A 11 22.37 58.56 -11.31
CA PHE A 11 23.22 58.43 -10.12
C PHE A 11 22.96 59.33 -8.90
N LEU A 12 23.18 58.76 -7.71
CA LEU A 12 24.14 59.35 -6.77
C LEU A 12 24.87 58.26 -5.97
N SER A 13 26.20 58.32 -6.07
CA SER A 13 27.22 57.53 -5.39
C SER A 13 27.50 58.05 -3.97
N GLY A 14 27.75 57.13 -3.04
CA GLY A 14 28.33 57.41 -1.73
C GLY A 14 28.84 56.14 -1.06
N ALA A 15 30.14 55.86 -1.21
CA ALA A 15 30.92 55.00 -0.31
C ALA A 15 31.30 55.85 0.95
N LEU A 16 31.64 55.40 2.14
CA LEU A 16 32.16 54.14 2.70
C LEU A 16 32.13 54.32 4.24
N LEU A 17 31.80 53.30 5.06
CA LEU A 17 32.50 52.98 6.33
C LEU A 17 31.86 51.80 7.08
N LEU A 18 32.75 51.00 7.66
CA LEU A 18 32.56 49.67 8.25
C LEU A 18 31.76 49.65 9.56
N ALA A 19 30.95 48.60 9.75
CA ALA A 19 30.82 47.89 11.03
C ALA A 19 30.12 46.52 10.82
N SER A 20 30.75 45.49 11.36
CA SER A 20 30.37 44.08 11.42
C SER A 20 28.97 43.80 11.98
N CYS A 21 28.25 42.83 11.41
CA CYS A 21 27.63 41.72 12.16
C CYS A 21 27.02 40.68 11.20
N ASN A 22 27.40 39.41 11.43
CA ASN A 22 26.84 38.17 10.91
C ASN A 22 25.33 38.22 10.61
N GLN A 23 24.95 37.98 9.36
CA GLN A 23 23.69 37.30 9.03
C GLN A 23 23.92 36.32 7.88
N ASN A 24 24.00 35.03 8.24
CA ASN A 24 23.92 33.94 7.27
C ASN A 24 22.56 33.98 6.59
N ALA A 25 22.54 34.30 5.30
CA ALA A 25 21.35 34.28 4.48
C ALA A 25 20.84 32.84 4.33
N ALA A 26 19.56 32.63 4.63
CA ALA A 26 18.83 31.43 4.26
C ALA A 26 18.87 31.29 2.72
N VAL A 27 19.37 30.15 2.24
CA VAL A 27 19.34 29.83 0.80
C VAL A 27 18.04 29.10 0.52
N THR A 28 17.19 29.73 -0.29
CA THR A 28 15.92 29.18 -0.76
C THR A 28 16.16 28.45 -2.09
N GLU A 29 16.04 27.12 -2.11
CA GLU A 29 15.95 26.27 -3.32
C GLU A 29 14.58 25.54 -3.28
N PRO A 30 14.05 25.05 -4.42
CA PRO A 30 12.62 25.11 -4.72
C PRO A 30 11.79 24.17 -3.84
N ALA A 31 10.62 24.68 -3.40
CA ALA A 31 9.63 24.07 -2.51
C ALA A 31 9.89 24.19 -0.98
N GLY A 32 10.19 25.40 -0.51
CA GLY A 32 9.67 25.91 0.78
C GLY A 32 10.06 25.18 2.07
N VAL A 33 11.16 24.42 2.09
CA VAL A 33 11.67 23.81 3.32
C VAL A 33 12.51 24.85 4.08
N VAL A 34 12.08 25.24 5.27
CA VAL A 34 12.89 26.08 6.17
C VAL A 34 13.86 25.19 6.92
N VAL A 35 15.12 25.19 6.49
CA VAL A 35 16.23 24.46 7.13
C VAL A 35 17.04 25.46 7.96
N LYS A 36 17.19 25.22 9.27
CA LYS A 36 18.24 25.93 10.03
C LYS A 36 19.58 25.30 9.68
N PRO A 37 20.65 26.10 9.47
CA PRO A 37 21.89 25.61 8.90
C PRO A 37 22.43 24.43 9.70
N VAL A 38 22.52 23.30 9.00
CA VAL A 38 23.26 22.11 9.42
C VAL A 38 24.71 22.53 9.62
N THR A 39 25.27 22.25 10.80
CA THR A 39 26.72 22.40 11.04
C THR A 39 27.47 21.27 10.35
N GLY A 40 27.55 21.31 9.02
CA GLY A 40 28.16 20.24 8.22
C GLY A 40 28.84 20.74 6.94
N THR A 41 30.10 20.35 6.76
CA THR A 41 30.86 20.44 5.50
C THR A 41 30.92 19.07 4.81
N GLY A 42 29.91 18.22 5.02
CA GLY A 42 29.88 16.86 4.47
C GLY A 42 29.22 16.80 3.10
N ASP A 43 29.18 15.60 2.53
CA ASP A 43 28.68 15.30 1.19
C ASP A 43 27.55 14.27 1.19
N ALA A 44 27.03 13.90 2.36
CA ALA A 44 25.88 13.02 2.50
C ALA A 44 24.59 13.84 2.62
N THR A 45 23.49 13.23 2.17
CA THR A 45 22.14 13.76 2.36
C THR A 45 21.28 12.71 3.05
N LEU A 46 20.48 13.15 4.02
CA LEU A 46 19.45 12.33 4.64
C LEU A 46 18.10 13.02 4.46
N SER A 47 17.16 12.35 3.83
CA SER A 47 15.79 12.84 3.69
C SER A 47 14.79 11.87 4.31
N ALA A 48 13.59 12.35 4.63
CA ALA A 48 12.51 11.49 5.10
C ALA A 48 11.16 11.90 4.52
N ASP A 49 10.34 10.91 4.21
CA ASP A 49 8.90 11.07 3.95
C ASP A 49 8.12 10.73 5.23
N VAL A 50 7.39 11.70 5.77
CA VAL A 50 6.61 11.58 7.00
C VAL A 50 5.11 11.52 6.69
N VAL A 51 4.46 10.44 7.13
CA VAL A 51 3.05 10.13 6.81
C VAL A 51 2.26 9.77 8.06
N ARG A 52 0.95 10.11 8.12
CA ARG A 52 0.09 9.67 9.25
C ARG A 52 -0.33 8.24 9.00
N SER A 53 0.18 7.30 9.80
CA SER A 53 0.09 5.86 9.50
C SER A 53 0.49 5.55 8.04
N ASN A 54 0.45 4.29 7.59
CA ASN A 54 1.21 3.80 6.42
C ASN A 54 1.32 4.78 5.24
N ARG A 55 0.22 5.45 4.84
CA ARG A 55 0.19 6.53 3.83
C ARG A 55 -0.98 7.51 4.02
N GLY A 56 -1.38 7.76 5.25
CA GLY A 56 -2.58 8.53 5.54
C GLY A 56 -2.35 10.02 5.51
N VAL A 57 -2.18 10.62 4.33
CA VAL A 57 -1.88 12.06 4.19
C VAL A 57 -0.47 12.41 4.73
N ALA A 58 0.25 13.20 3.96
CA ALA A 58 1.48 13.83 4.39
C ALA A 58 1.34 14.47 5.78
N VAL A 59 2.33 14.28 6.64
CA VAL A 59 2.41 15.05 7.89
C VAL A 59 3.13 16.34 7.61
N GLU A 60 2.39 17.37 7.21
CA GLU A 60 2.93 18.72 7.08
C GLU A 60 3.16 19.37 8.45
N GLY A 61 4.20 20.18 8.59
CA GLY A 61 4.41 21.02 9.78
C GLY A 61 4.92 20.29 11.03
N SER A 62 5.38 19.05 10.90
CA SER A 62 6.16 18.37 11.94
C SER A 62 7.58 18.90 11.98
N LYS A 63 8.04 19.32 13.17
CA LYS A 63 9.43 19.72 13.42
C LYS A 63 10.29 18.47 13.55
N VAL A 64 11.44 18.48 12.90
CA VAL A 64 12.37 17.36 12.84
C VAL A 64 13.73 17.81 13.34
N TYR A 65 14.20 17.17 14.39
CA TYR A 65 15.54 17.39 14.95
C TYR A 65 16.44 16.23 14.57
N LEU A 66 17.65 16.55 14.08
CA LEU A 66 18.69 15.59 13.72
C LEU A 66 19.77 15.58 14.79
N TYR A 67 20.10 14.41 15.32
CA TYR A 67 21.15 14.18 16.32
C TYR A 67 22.16 13.17 15.80
N LYS A 68 23.42 13.24 16.24
CA LYS A 68 24.36 12.14 16.02
C LYS A 68 23.94 10.96 16.89
N THR A 69 23.90 9.75 16.34
CA THR A 69 23.49 8.57 17.11
C THR A 69 24.38 8.42 18.36
N GLY A 70 23.76 8.30 19.53
CA GLY A 70 24.45 8.21 20.82
C GLY A 70 24.74 9.55 21.50
N ASP A 71 24.47 10.69 20.85
CA ASP A 71 24.61 12.03 21.44
C ASP A 71 23.34 12.86 21.19
N ARG A 72 22.50 12.96 22.22
CA ARG A 72 21.28 13.78 22.21
C ARG A 72 21.44 15.15 22.87
N SER A 73 22.65 15.53 23.28
CA SER A 73 22.89 16.80 23.98
C SER A 73 22.70 18.02 23.07
N VAL A 74 23.00 17.88 21.78
CA VAL A 74 22.93 18.97 20.79
C VAL A 74 22.38 18.45 19.46
N ALA A 75 21.32 19.10 18.96
CA ALA A 75 20.83 18.84 17.60
C ALA A 75 21.81 19.42 16.58
N VAL A 76 22.21 18.62 15.60
CA VAL A 76 23.09 19.02 14.49
C VAL A 76 22.32 19.55 13.28
N GLY A 77 21.00 19.43 13.29
CA GLY A 77 20.10 20.00 12.28
C GLY A 77 18.66 20.12 12.79
N GLU A 78 17.92 21.08 12.24
CA GLU A 78 16.49 21.26 12.47
C GLU A 78 15.81 21.62 11.15
N ALA A 79 14.69 20.96 10.85
CA ALA A 79 13.88 21.23 9.68
C ALA A 79 12.39 21.01 9.98
N THR A 80 11.52 21.44 9.09
CA THR A 80 10.07 21.22 9.19
C THR A 80 9.57 20.54 7.92
N THR A 81 8.73 19.53 8.09
CA THR A 81 8.09 18.80 6.98
C THR A 81 7.17 19.70 6.17
N ASN A 82 7.24 19.61 4.84
CA ASN A 82 6.40 20.38 3.92
C ASN A 82 5.02 19.75 3.69
N ALA A 83 4.21 20.31 2.78
CA ALA A 83 2.87 19.81 2.44
C ALA A 83 2.85 18.35 1.92
N GLN A 84 3.98 17.85 1.42
CA GLN A 84 4.16 16.46 0.99
C GLN A 84 4.71 15.57 2.12
N GLY A 85 4.96 16.13 3.31
CA GLY A 85 5.53 15.42 4.46
C GLY A 85 7.04 15.20 4.31
N TYR A 86 7.67 15.87 3.34
CA TYR A 86 9.08 15.72 3.03
C TYR A 86 9.95 16.64 3.90
N VAL A 87 11.10 16.13 4.30
CA VAL A 87 12.16 16.87 4.99
C VAL A 87 13.53 16.40 4.51
N GLU A 88 14.51 17.30 4.47
CA GLU A 88 15.88 17.01 4.01
C GLU A 88 16.94 17.67 4.90
N PHE A 89 18.01 16.92 5.16
CA PHE A 89 19.25 17.38 5.77
C PHE A 89 20.40 17.11 4.79
N ALA A 90 20.78 18.11 4.00
CA ALA A 90 21.87 18.03 3.05
C ALA A 90 23.21 18.46 3.66
N LYS A 91 24.31 18.02 3.03
CA LYS A 91 25.70 18.39 3.39
C LYS A 91 26.10 18.00 4.82
N ILE A 92 25.51 16.93 5.33
CA ILE A 92 25.91 16.34 6.60
C ILE A 92 27.13 15.43 6.40
N PRO A 93 28.03 15.28 7.41
CA PRO A 93 29.03 14.23 7.39
C PRO A 93 28.38 12.84 7.22
N ALA A 94 29.09 11.92 6.57
CA ALA A 94 28.67 10.52 6.59
C ALA A 94 28.71 9.99 8.03
N GLY A 95 27.73 9.17 8.41
CA GLY A 95 27.60 8.71 9.79
C GLY A 95 26.21 8.16 10.13
N ARG A 96 26.00 7.91 11.43
CA ARG A 96 24.72 7.47 11.98
C ARG A 96 24.04 8.61 12.73
N TYR A 97 22.74 8.76 12.49
CA TYR A 97 21.93 9.84 13.01
C TYR A 97 20.62 9.34 13.60
N ASP A 98 20.13 10.05 14.60
CA ASP A 98 18.81 9.86 15.19
C ASP A 98 17.93 11.07 14.83
N LEU A 99 16.65 10.80 14.50
CA LEU A 99 15.68 11.81 14.10
C LEU A 99 14.53 11.81 15.10
N VAL A 100 14.17 13.00 15.59
CA VAL A 100 13.04 13.20 16.52
C VAL A 100 11.99 14.08 15.85
N PHE A 101 10.77 13.58 15.75
CA PHE A 101 9.64 14.23 15.06
C PHE A 101 8.62 14.72 16.08
N MET A 102 8.34 16.02 16.06
CA MET A 102 7.51 16.70 17.04
C MET A 102 6.42 17.53 16.35
N LYS A 103 5.16 17.26 16.70
CA LYS A 103 4.01 18.02 16.22
C LYS A 103 2.93 18.07 17.30
N SER A 104 2.33 19.24 17.49
CA SER A 104 1.24 19.41 18.46
C SER A 104 0.08 18.45 18.14
N LYS A 105 -0.46 17.79 19.18
CA LYS A 105 -1.55 16.79 19.10
C LYS A 105 -1.23 15.56 18.24
N ALA A 106 0.03 15.35 17.90
CA ALA A 106 0.51 14.13 17.30
C ALA A 106 1.25 13.30 18.35
N ALA A 107 1.26 11.99 18.18
CA ALA A 107 2.11 11.13 18.97
C ALA A 107 3.59 11.41 18.66
N GLY A 108 4.45 11.16 19.63
CA GLY A 108 5.89 11.19 19.45
C GLY A 108 6.33 10.20 18.39
N SER A 109 7.31 10.58 17.58
CA SER A 109 7.97 9.63 16.68
C SER A 109 9.47 9.86 16.66
N GLU A 110 10.22 8.76 16.79
CA GLU A 110 11.67 8.75 16.66
C GLU A 110 12.14 7.71 15.66
N PHE A 111 13.30 7.99 15.06
CA PHE A 111 14.01 7.09 14.18
C PHE A 111 15.49 7.09 14.55
N ASN A 112 15.96 6.00 15.14
CA ASN A 112 17.30 5.86 15.69
C ASN A 112 18.19 5.04 14.74
N GLY A 113 19.40 5.53 14.49
CA GLY A 113 20.42 4.83 13.71
C GLY A 113 20.30 4.94 12.19
N ALA A 114 19.63 5.98 11.67
CA ALA A 114 19.63 6.29 10.24
C ALA A 114 21.05 6.47 9.71
N VAL A 115 21.33 5.93 8.51
CA VAL A 115 22.69 5.94 7.94
C VAL A 115 22.80 6.95 6.80
N ALA A 116 23.60 7.99 7.00
CA ALA A 116 23.95 8.94 5.96
C ALA A 116 25.26 8.49 5.28
N LYS A 117 25.23 8.32 3.95
CA LYS A 117 26.38 7.90 3.15
C LYS A 117 26.83 9.03 2.23
N SER A 118 28.14 9.18 2.09
CA SER A 118 28.77 10.15 1.18
C SER A 118 28.23 9.98 -0.24
N GLY A 119 27.87 11.09 -0.89
CA GLY A 119 27.38 11.12 -2.28
C GLY A 119 25.99 10.50 -2.50
N MET A 120 25.25 10.16 -1.45
CA MET A 120 23.94 9.52 -1.53
C MET A 120 22.91 10.32 -0.73
N ASN A 121 21.67 10.41 -1.24
CA ASN A 121 20.52 10.83 -0.46
C ASN A 121 19.80 9.61 0.13
N THR A 122 20.13 9.23 1.35
CA THR A 122 19.40 8.16 2.04
C THR A 122 17.99 8.65 2.39
N ARG A 123 16.97 8.12 1.72
CA ARG A 123 15.57 8.53 1.91
C ARG A 123 14.80 7.56 2.80
N LEU A 124 14.54 7.99 4.04
CA LEU A 124 13.84 7.23 5.08
C LEU A 124 12.31 7.27 4.90
N LYS A 125 11.63 6.22 5.36
CA LYS A 125 10.18 6.20 5.53
C LYS A 125 9.85 6.27 7.03
N VAL A 126 9.08 7.28 7.44
CA VAL A 126 8.74 7.52 8.84
C VAL A 126 7.23 7.71 9.00
N ALA A 127 6.65 7.09 10.03
CA ALA A 127 5.26 7.28 10.40
C ALA A 127 5.16 8.19 11.63
N GLN A 128 4.23 9.14 11.62
CA GLN A 128 3.87 9.92 12.80
C GLN A 128 2.35 9.93 12.97
N PHE A 129 1.86 9.30 14.04
CA PHE A 129 0.43 9.09 14.27
C PHE A 129 -0.22 10.31 14.93
N ALA A 130 -1.55 10.42 14.79
CA ALA A 130 -2.32 11.18 15.75
C ALA A 130 -2.24 10.47 17.10
N SER A 131 -2.07 11.21 18.19
CA SER A 131 -2.08 10.59 19.51
C SER A 131 -3.49 10.15 19.87
N ALA A 132 -3.59 9.05 20.63
CA ALA A 132 -4.87 8.60 21.15
C ALA A 132 -5.41 9.59 22.20
N ASP A 133 -4.53 10.08 23.07
CA ASP A 133 -4.75 11.22 23.96
C ASP A 133 -3.84 12.40 23.54
N PRO A 134 -4.40 13.52 23.06
CA PRO A 134 -3.62 14.71 22.69
C PRO A 134 -2.94 15.43 23.85
N ASN A 135 -3.27 15.11 25.09
CA ASN A 135 -2.68 15.70 26.29
C ASN A 135 -1.62 14.79 26.93
N ALA A 136 -1.53 13.53 26.51
CA ALA A 136 -0.50 12.62 26.98
C ALA A 136 0.89 13.02 26.44
N THR A 137 1.94 12.63 27.16
CA THR A 137 3.33 12.87 26.75
C THR A 137 3.65 12.23 25.40
N ALA A 138 4.41 12.97 24.59
CA ALA A 138 4.94 12.55 23.30
C ALA A 138 6.31 11.86 23.41
N ASP A 139 6.81 11.49 24.59
CA ASP A 139 8.03 10.69 24.64
C ASP A 139 7.75 9.29 24.11
N VAL A 140 8.72 8.72 23.40
CA VAL A 140 8.60 7.40 22.79
C VAL A 140 9.08 6.30 23.74
N PRO A 141 8.61 5.05 23.58
CA PRO A 141 9.20 3.91 24.28
C PRO A 141 10.67 3.73 23.90
N GLN A 142 11.45 3.13 24.80
CA GLN A 142 12.82 2.70 24.52
C GLN A 142 12.89 1.18 24.46
N LEU A 143 13.60 0.67 23.46
CA LEU A 143 13.77 -0.76 23.25
C LEU A 143 15.23 -1.16 23.45
N LYS A 144 15.42 -2.36 23.98
CA LYS A 144 16.68 -3.08 23.91
C LYS A 144 16.56 -4.23 22.92
N LEU A 145 17.53 -4.32 22.02
CA LEU A 145 17.58 -5.31 20.94
C LEU A 145 18.66 -6.33 21.23
N GLN A 146 18.34 -7.61 21.06
CA GLN A 146 19.25 -8.71 21.32
C GLN A 146 19.22 -9.75 20.21
N THR A 147 20.29 -10.55 20.13
CA THR A 147 20.40 -11.71 19.26
C THR A 147 20.87 -12.93 20.07
N PRO A 148 20.48 -14.16 19.68
CA PRO A 148 20.90 -15.36 20.40
C PRO A 148 22.41 -15.57 20.44
N THR A 149 22.90 -16.16 21.53
CA THR A 149 24.29 -16.66 21.63
C THR A 149 24.43 -18.12 21.21
N GLY A 150 23.31 -18.85 21.13
CA GLY A 150 23.22 -20.25 20.72
C GLY A 150 21.77 -20.73 20.77
N TYR A 151 21.54 -21.94 20.27
CA TYR A 151 20.23 -22.60 20.29
C TYR A 151 20.35 -23.96 20.97
N ASP A 152 19.26 -24.43 21.57
CA ASP A 152 19.14 -25.81 22.04
C ASP A 152 18.63 -26.74 20.92
N ASP A 153 18.46 -28.03 21.25
CA ASP A 153 17.99 -29.05 20.31
C ASP A 153 16.54 -28.84 19.83
N LYS A 154 15.79 -27.93 20.46
CA LYS A 154 14.42 -27.56 20.09
C LYS A 154 14.36 -26.27 19.26
N GLY A 155 15.50 -25.62 19.03
CA GLY A 155 15.59 -24.34 18.33
C GLY A 155 15.28 -23.13 19.21
N GLU A 156 15.24 -23.28 20.53
CA GLU A 156 15.07 -22.17 21.46
C GLU A 156 16.42 -21.51 21.77
N ALA A 157 16.44 -20.19 21.96
CA ALA A 157 17.66 -19.46 22.27
C ALA A 157 18.16 -19.80 23.69
N THR A 158 19.41 -20.29 23.81
CA THR A 158 20.02 -20.67 25.10
C THR A 158 20.65 -19.49 25.86
N GLY A 159 20.74 -18.33 25.20
CA GLY A 159 21.25 -17.09 25.77
C GLY A 159 21.12 -15.93 24.81
N TRP A 160 21.28 -14.72 25.32
CA TRP A 160 21.08 -13.48 24.58
C TRP A 160 22.24 -12.52 24.77
N LYS A 161 22.63 -11.83 23.69
CA LYS A 161 23.60 -10.73 23.72
C LYS A 161 23.03 -9.51 23.01
N ASP A 162 23.54 -8.34 23.37
CA ASP A 162 23.11 -7.07 22.78
C ASP A 162 23.40 -7.04 21.28
N LEU A 163 22.39 -6.64 20.49
CA LEU A 163 22.52 -6.50 19.05
C LEU A 163 23.26 -5.21 18.72
N THR A 164 24.48 -5.34 18.21
CA THR A 164 25.31 -4.21 17.76
C THR A 164 25.28 -4.07 16.23
N ALA A 165 25.66 -2.89 15.73
CA ALA A 165 25.72 -2.65 14.29
C ALA A 165 26.81 -3.51 13.63
N GLY A 166 26.50 -4.10 12.48
CA GLY A 166 27.41 -4.93 11.69
C GLY A 166 27.43 -6.41 12.07
N VAL A 167 26.64 -6.84 13.07
CA VAL A 167 26.51 -8.25 13.46
C VAL A 167 26.18 -9.12 12.23
N ALA A 168 26.90 -10.24 12.13
CA ALA A 168 26.72 -11.20 11.05
C ALA A 168 25.71 -12.29 11.41
N PHE A 169 24.84 -12.59 10.46
CA PHE A 169 23.80 -13.61 10.54
C PHE A 169 23.98 -14.63 9.43
N ASN A 170 23.83 -15.93 9.76
CA ASN A 170 23.97 -17.02 8.80
C ASN A 170 22.59 -17.49 8.37
N ASN A 171 22.23 -17.21 7.11
CA ASN A 171 20.96 -17.57 6.45
C ASN A 171 19.66 -17.01 7.08
N THR A 172 19.59 -16.76 8.39
CA THR A 172 18.41 -16.27 9.11
C THR A 172 18.81 -15.13 10.05
N VAL A 173 17.96 -14.11 10.18
CA VAL A 173 18.15 -13.01 11.14
C VAL A 173 17.27 -13.26 12.36
N ASP A 174 17.91 -13.70 13.44
CA ASP A 174 17.24 -14.07 14.69
C ASP A 174 17.48 -13.02 15.77
N VAL A 175 16.39 -12.41 16.21
CA VAL A 175 16.42 -11.23 17.09
C VAL A 175 15.30 -11.23 18.10
N ARG A 176 15.45 -10.39 19.10
CA ARG A 176 14.45 -10.11 20.14
C ARG A 176 14.46 -8.62 20.47
N ALA A 177 13.30 -8.08 20.80
CA ALA A 177 13.14 -6.74 21.31
C ALA A 177 12.29 -6.74 22.57
N TYR A 178 12.67 -5.94 23.56
CA TYR A 178 11.87 -5.72 24.76
C TYR A 178 12.00 -4.27 25.21
N THR A 179 11.01 -3.79 25.96
CA THR A 179 11.07 -2.42 26.51
C THR A 179 12.05 -2.31 27.67
N VAL A 180 12.71 -1.15 27.79
CA VAL A 180 13.47 -0.84 28.99
C VAL A 180 12.68 0.11 29.89
N GLN A 181 12.79 -0.09 31.20
CA GLN A 181 12.22 0.85 32.15
C GLN A 181 13.07 2.13 32.16
N ASN A 182 12.55 3.18 31.54
CA ASN A 182 13.21 4.48 31.41
C ASN A 182 12.49 5.62 32.14
N SER A 183 11.38 5.31 32.84
CA SER A 183 10.62 6.24 33.67
C SER A 183 9.95 5.50 34.85
N THR A 184 9.43 6.27 35.80
CA THR A 184 8.59 5.76 36.89
C THR A 184 7.21 5.29 36.41
N GLU A 185 6.76 5.77 35.25
CA GLU A 185 5.52 5.38 34.58
C GLU A 185 5.84 4.64 33.29
N PRO A 186 6.10 3.33 33.38
CA PRO A 186 6.51 2.60 32.21
C PRO A 186 5.45 2.58 31.11
N ARG A 187 5.90 2.80 29.88
CA ARG A 187 5.03 2.82 28.71
C ARG A 187 4.60 1.39 28.38
N ILE A 188 3.29 1.20 28.20
CA ILE A 188 2.75 -0.08 27.77
C ILE A 188 2.83 -0.16 26.24
N MET A 189 3.57 -1.15 25.76
CA MET A 189 3.64 -1.43 24.33
C MET A 189 2.34 -2.02 23.84
N ARG A 190 1.95 -1.59 22.65
CA ARG A 190 0.87 -2.21 21.89
C ARG A 190 1.42 -3.15 20.82
N PHE A 191 2.52 -2.75 20.16
CA PHE A 191 3.11 -3.54 19.07
C PHE A 191 4.64 -3.51 19.04
N PHE A 192 5.21 -4.64 18.64
CA PHE A 192 6.54 -4.74 18.05
C PHE A 192 6.42 -5.07 16.56
N LEU A 193 7.24 -4.44 15.73
CA LEU A 193 7.30 -4.75 14.30
C LEU A 193 8.74 -4.91 13.85
N PHE A 194 9.00 -5.99 13.11
CA PHE A 194 10.31 -6.37 12.60
C PHE A 194 10.29 -6.44 11.08
N SER A 195 11.31 -5.86 10.46
CA SER A 195 11.49 -5.91 9.02
C SER A 195 12.95 -5.90 8.62
N LEU A 196 13.24 -6.53 7.49
CA LEU A 196 14.54 -6.41 6.83
C LEU A 196 14.45 -5.34 5.76
N VAL A 197 15.44 -4.46 5.72
CA VAL A 197 15.46 -3.26 4.88
C VAL A 197 16.70 -3.29 4.01
N THR A 198 16.53 -2.82 2.78
CA THR A 198 17.64 -2.52 1.88
C THR A 198 17.55 -1.06 1.46
N ILE A 199 18.71 -0.42 1.34
CA ILE A 199 18.85 0.92 0.77
C ILE A 199 19.71 0.76 -0.47
N ASP A 200 19.15 1.02 -1.65
CA ASP A 200 19.88 0.88 -2.90
C ASP A 200 20.90 2.03 -3.11
N LYS A 201 21.65 1.96 -4.21
CA LYS A 201 22.67 2.97 -4.56
C LYS A 201 22.11 4.37 -4.76
N ASP A 202 20.80 4.49 -5.01
CA ASP A 202 20.11 5.77 -5.20
C ASP A 202 19.49 6.26 -3.88
N GLY A 203 19.72 5.53 -2.79
CA GLY A 203 19.21 5.83 -1.46
C GLY A 203 17.74 5.46 -1.26
N THR A 204 17.18 4.62 -2.16
CA THR A 204 15.78 4.20 -2.10
C THR A 204 15.58 3.07 -1.11
N TRP A 205 14.58 3.22 -0.24
CA TRP A 205 14.22 2.26 0.79
C TRP A 205 13.22 1.20 0.31
N ALA A 206 13.58 -0.07 0.50
CA ALA A 206 12.67 -1.22 0.39
C ALA A 206 12.69 -2.07 1.67
N ASP A 207 11.52 -2.44 2.19
CA ASP A 207 11.33 -3.26 3.40
C ASP A 207 10.62 -4.59 3.11
N VAL A 208 11.03 -5.64 3.82
CA VAL A 208 10.38 -6.95 3.86
C VAL A 208 9.91 -7.21 5.28
N ARG A 209 8.63 -7.50 5.42
CA ARG A 209 8.01 -7.95 6.67
C ARG A 209 7.56 -9.39 6.52
N PRO A 210 8.06 -10.34 7.33
CA PRO A 210 7.48 -11.67 7.36
C PRO A 210 6.06 -11.61 7.94
N ALA A 211 5.26 -12.63 7.66
CA ALA A 211 3.90 -12.73 8.22
C ALA A 211 3.89 -12.72 9.76
N ALA A 212 4.95 -13.24 10.41
CA ALA A 212 5.17 -13.21 11.86
C ALA A 212 5.89 -11.95 12.37
N GLY A 213 6.17 -10.97 11.51
CA GLY A 213 6.94 -9.77 11.85
C GLY A 213 6.17 -8.71 12.64
N LEU A 214 4.91 -8.95 12.98
CA LEU A 214 4.08 -8.11 13.84
C LEU A 214 3.73 -8.89 15.11
N TYR A 215 4.07 -8.33 16.26
CA TYR A 215 3.79 -8.90 17.56
C TYR A 215 2.89 -7.94 18.35
N GLU A 216 1.66 -8.35 18.62
CA GLU A 216 0.73 -7.61 19.46
C GLU A 216 0.94 -7.96 20.94
N GLN A 217 0.71 -6.99 21.81
CA GLN A 217 0.84 -7.12 23.26
C GLN A 217 -0.52 -6.86 23.90
N ASP A 218 -0.96 -7.74 24.82
CA ASP A 218 -2.20 -7.59 25.57
C ASP A 218 -2.01 -6.63 26.76
N PRO A 219 -2.68 -5.46 26.81
CA PRO A 219 -2.45 -4.47 27.87
C PRO A 219 -2.82 -4.94 29.28
N GLY A 220 -3.61 -6.00 29.46
CA GLY A 220 -4.19 -6.37 30.75
C GLY A 220 -3.22 -6.93 31.79
N TYR A 221 -2.03 -7.42 31.39
CA TYR A 221 -1.19 -8.26 32.26
C TYR A 221 0.34 -8.10 32.10
N ILE A 222 0.84 -6.96 31.58
CA ILE A 222 2.26 -6.86 31.17
C ILE A 222 3.04 -5.78 31.93
N LEU A 223 4.20 -6.19 32.44
CA LEU A 223 5.26 -5.39 33.02
C LEU A 223 6.34 -5.07 31.96
N PRO A 224 6.99 -3.90 32.02
CA PRO A 224 8.08 -3.54 31.13
C PRO A 224 9.26 -4.49 31.23
N GLY A 225 9.91 -4.68 30.09
CA GLY A 225 11.08 -5.55 30.00
C GLY A 225 10.74 -7.03 30.02
N VAL A 226 11.77 -7.83 30.28
CA VAL A 226 11.66 -9.28 30.32
C VAL A 226 10.93 -9.68 31.59
N ASP A 227 9.95 -10.58 31.48
CA ASP A 227 9.28 -11.13 32.65
C ASP A 227 10.29 -11.81 33.58
N PRO A 228 10.57 -11.24 34.77
CA PRO A 228 11.53 -11.83 35.70
C PRO A 228 11.05 -13.17 36.26
N SER A 229 9.74 -13.43 36.20
CA SER A 229 9.07 -14.59 36.77
C SER A 229 8.76 -15.69 35.74
N GLY A 230 8.97 -15.43 34.44
CA GLY A 230 8.70 -16.39 33.36
C GLY A 230 7.23 -16.78 33.21
N LYS A 231 6.30 -15.95 33.70
CA LYS A 231 4.84 -16.14 33.66
C LYS A 231 4.16 -15.50 32.44
N GLY A 232 4.93 -15.02 31.46
CA GLY A 232 4.42 -14.38 30.24
C GLY A 232 3.96 -12.93 30.44
N GLN A 233 4.41 -12.26 31.51
CA GLN A 233 4.01 -10.90 31.87
C GLN A 233 5.02 -9.83 31.40
N GLY A 234 5.92 -10.12 30.47
CA GLY A 234 6.97 -9.19 30.02
C GLY A 234 6.65 -8.58 28.66
N GLN A 235 6.96 -7.29 28.46
CA GLN A 235 6.85 -6.60 27.17
C GLN A 235 8.02 -6.98 26.26
N ASP A 236 7.92 -8.17 25.71
CA ASP A 236 8.98 -8.86 25.00
C ASP A 236 8.43 -9.56 23.76
N SER A 237 9.13 -9.43 22.64
CA SER A 237 8.77 -10.13 21.40
C SER A 237 9.04 -11.63 21.45
N GLY A 238 9.88 -12.10 22.37
CA GLY A 238 10.51 -13.41 22.25
C GLY A 238 11.44 -13.49 21.04
N LEU A 239 11.75 -14.71 20.59
CA LEU A 239 12.55 -14.94 19.39
C LEU A 239 11.74 -14.63 18.14
N VAL A 240 12.25 -13.72 17.31
CA VAL A 240 11.73 -13.39 15.98
C VAL A 240 12.78 -13.76 14.94
N SER A 241 12.40 -14.67 14.05
CA SER A 241 13.24 -15.12 12.92
C SER A 241 12.78 -14.48 11.62
N LEU A 242 13.68 -13.75 10.96
CA LEU A 242 13.43 -13.12 9.67
C LEU A 242 14.23 -13.83 8.58
N ASP A 243 13.63 -14.00 7.40
CA ASP A 243 14.26 -14.61 6.23
C ASP A 243 14.95 -13.55 5.34
N PRO A 244 16.30 -13.46 5.34
CA PRO A 244 17.08 -12.54 4.50
C PRO A 244 17.41 -13.12 3.13
N THR A 245 16.72 -14.18 2.68
CA THR A 245 16.84 -14.70 1.31
C THR A 245 16.82 -13.52 0.33
N GLY A 246 17.64 -13.60 -0.71
CA GLY A 246 17.98 -12.69 -1.82
C GLY A 246 18.17 -11.20 -1.59
N LEU A 247 18.17 -10.73 -0.33
CA LEU A 247 18.70 -9.42 0.01
C LEU A 247 20.20 -9.34 -0.34
N LYS A 248 20.66 -8.23 -0.88
CA LYS A 248 22.07 -8.02 -1.25
C LYS A 248 22.46 -6.57 -1.00
N GLY A 249 23.75 -6.36 -0.77
CA GLY A 249 24.29 -5.04 -0.44
C GLY A 249 24.03 -4.70 1.02
N ASP A 250 23.75 -3.42 1.29
CA ASP A 250 23.52 -2.95 2.65
C ASP A 250 22.14 -3.40 3.15
N VAL A 251 22.17 -4.38 4.07
CA VAL A 251 20.99 -4.92 4.73
C VAL A 251 20.89 -4.33 6.13
N TYR A 252 19.68 -3.96 6.52
CA TYR A 252 19.39 -3.41 7.83
C TYR A 252 18.22 -4.16 8.45
N LEU A 253 18.26 -4.33 9.77
CA LEU A 253 17.08 -4.66 10.56
C LEU A 253 16.39 -3.36 10.97
N GLN A 254 15.11 -3.24 10.67
CA GLN A 254 14.24 -2.26 11.29
C GLN A 254 13.37 -2.91 12.37
N VAL A 255 13.48 -2.40 13.59
CA VAL A 255 12.59 -2.74 14.71
C VAL A 255 11.79 -1.51 15.11
N VAL A 256 10.47 -1.64 15.16
CA VAL A 256 9.56 -0.56 15.55
C VAL A 256 8.83 -0.97 16.82
N GLY A 257 8.76 -0.05 17.77
CA GLY A 257 7.89 -0.14 18.94
C GLY A 257 6.81 0.93 18.89
N LEU A 258 5.58 0.55 19.21
CA LEU A 258 4.44 1.46 19.32
C LEU A 258 3.72 1.27 20.66
N ASP A 259 3.52 2.35 21.42
CA ASP A 259 2.75 2.33 22.66
C ASP A 259 1.24 2.54 22.42
N PHE A 260 0.43 2.49 23.50
CA PHE A 260 -1.02 2.69 23.42
C PHE A 260 -1.46 4.12 23.05
N ASN A 261 -0.59 5.11 23.21
CA ASN A 261 -0.83 6.47 22.74
C ASN A 261 -0.36 6.69 21.29
N TYR A 262 0.13 5.62 20.64
CA TYR A 262 0.77 5.62 19.33
C TYR A 262 2.11 6.36 19.26
N ASN A 263 2.78 6.58 20.40
CA ASN A 263 4.16 7.05 20.40
C ASN A 263 5.05 5.95 19.83
N ARG A 264 5.89 6.32 18.87
CA ARG A 264 6.62 5.39 18.00
C ARG A 264 8.12 5.57 18.14
N VAL A 265 8.83 4.47 18.37
CA VAL A 265 10.29 4.41 18.16
C VAL A 265 10.60 3.45 17.03
N ALA A 266 11.58 3.78 16.19
CA ALA A 266 12.14 2.84 15.23
C ALA A 266 13.66 2.81 15.33
N TYR A 267 14.24 1.62 15.25
CA TYR A 267 15.67 1.40 15.21
C TYR A 267 16.05 0.87 13.83
N LEU A 268 17.10 1.42 13.23
CA LEU A 268 17.73 0.88 12.02
C LEU A 268 19.14 0.37 12.38
N VAL A 269 19.31 -0.95 12.30
CA VAL A 269 20.56 -1.63 12.68
C VAL A 269 21.19 -2.25 11.44
N PRO A 270 22.38 -1.80 11.01
CA PRO A 270 23.10 -2.44 9.90
C PRO A 270 23.45 -3.89 10.25
N LEU A 271 23.26 -4.82 9.31
CA LEU A 271 23.54 -6.24 9.45
C LEU A 271 24.45 -6.75 8.34
N THR A 272 25.17 -7.84 8.61
CA THR A 272 25.86 -8.64 7.59
C THR A 272 25.12 -9.97 7.41
N ILE A 273 24.82 -10.36 6.17
CA ILE A 273 24.17 -11.65 5.89
C ILE A 273 25.16 -12.58 5.18
N ASN A 274 25.48 -13.70 5.83
CA ASN A 274 26.28 -14.77 5.26
C ASN A 274 25.36 -15.87 4.74
N ARG A 275 25.59 -16.30 3.50
CA ARG A 275 24.87 -17.43 2.89
C ARG A 275 25.76 -18.66 2.88
N THR A 276 25.25 -19.75 3.43
CA THR A 276 25.98 -21.02 3.52
C THR A 276 25.75 -21.93 2.32
N ALA A 277 24.62 -21.78 1.62
CA ALA A 277 24.35 -22.52 0.39
C ALA A 277 25.12 -21.92 -0.80
N ALA A 278 25.73 -22.78 -1.61
CA ALA A 278 26.39 -22.37 -2.85
C ALA A 278 25.35 -21.80 -3.84
N ALA A 279 25.60 -20.58 -4.30
CA ALA A 279 24.77 -19.97 -5.35
C ALA A 279 25.03 -20.67 -6.70
N LYS A 280 23.96 -20.92 -7.45
CA LYS A 280 24.02 -21.47 -8.81
C LYS A 280 23.65 -20.40 -9.83
N GLU A 281 23.93 -20.68 -11.10
CA GLU A 281 23.47 -19.82 -12.20
C GLU A 281 21.94 -19.82 -12.25
N VAL A 282 21.36 -18.64 -12.44
CA VAL A 282 19.93 -18.41 -12.50
C VAL A 282 19.52 -17.90 -13.88
N VAL A 283 18.29 -18.25 -14.28
CA VAL A 283 17.64 -17.78 -15.50
C VAL A 283 16.63 -16.69 -15.20
N ALA A 284 16.32 -15.87 -16.20
CA ALA A 284 15.36 -14.79 -16.07
C ALA A 284 13.96 -15.35 -15.70
N PRO A 285 13.27 -14.76 -14.72
CA PRO A 285 11.86 -15.07 -14.45
C PRO A 285 10.98 -14.85 -15.70
N THR A 286 9.98 -15.71 -15.88
CA THR A 286 9.05 -15.64 -17.02
C THR A 286 7.63 -15.36 -16.54
N ASN A 287 6.71 -15.07 -17.47
CA ASN A 287 5.29 -14.79 -17.17
C ASN A 287 5.10 -13.76 -16.03
N VAL A 288 5.94 -12.73 -16.03
CA VAL A 288 5.87 -11.67 -15.02
C VAL A 288 4.59 -10.88 -15.23
N ARG A 289 3.82 -10.72 -14.16
CA ARG A 289 2.58 -9.94 -14.12
C ARG A 289 2.62 -9.01 -12.92
N ALA A 290 2.24 -7.76 -13.14
CA ALA A 290 2.01 -6.80 -12.08
C ALA A 290 0.51 -6.46 -12.07
N VAL A 291 -0.12 -6.60 -10.91
CA VAL A 291 -1.54 -6.28 -10.71
C VAL A 291 -1.66 -5.32 -9.55
N SER A 292 -2.17 -4.11 -9.81
CA SER A 292 -2.46 -3.15 -8.74
C SER A 292 -3.82 -3.39 -8.11
N TYR A 293 -3.94 -3.06 -6.84
CA TYR A 293 -5.17 -3.08 -6.09
C TYR A 293 -5.32 -1.78 -5.33
N THR A 294 -6.41 -1.07 -5.60
CA THR A 294 -6.85 0.10 -4.83
C THR A 294 -8.11 -0.26 -4.06
N LEU A 295 -8.22 0.19 -2.82
CA LEU A 295 -9.29 -0.17 -1.88
C LEU A 295 -10.06 1.07 -1.45
N SER A 296 -11.40 0.96 -1.34
CA SER A 296 -12.32 2.03 -0.94
C SER A 296 -12.04 2.56 0.46
N THR A 297 -11.72 1.65 1.39
CA THR A 297 -11.29 1.94 2.75
C THR A 297 -9.81 1.59 2.94
N ARG A 298 -9.15 2.29 3.87
CA ARG A 298 -7.77 1.98 4.23
C ARG A 298 -7.74 0.74 5.12
N ILE A 299 -6.88 -0.22 4.76
CA ILE A 299 -6.40 -1.21 5.71
C ILE A 299 -5.53 -0.44 6.70
N ASP A 300 -5.72 -0.66 8.00
CA ASP A 300 -4.96 0.05 9.03
C ASP A 300 -3.55 -0.53 9.19
N TYR A 301 -2.59 0.33 9.55
CA TYR A 301 -1.17 -0.02 9.71
C TYR A 301 -0.92 -1.17 10.71
N LEU A 302 -1.89 -1.42 11.59
CA LEU A 302 -1.81 -2.28 12.77
C LEU A 302 -2.69 -3.52 12.70
N TYR A 303 -3.78 -3.48 11.92
CA TYR A 303 -4.67 -4.63 11.80
C TYR A 303 -4.18 -5.49 10.65
N GLY A 304 -3.56 -6.61 10.99
CA GLY A 304 -3.33 -7.69 10.03
C GLY A 304 -4.67 -8.13 9.43
N THR A 305 -4.65 -8.56 8.19
CA THR A 305 -5.71 -9.39 7.66
C THR A 305 -5.61 -10.78 8.28
N GLN A 306 -6.76 -11.43 8.53
CA GLN A 306 -6.79 -12.73 9.20
C GLN A 306 -6.07 -13.86 8.43
N ASN A 307 -5.67 -13.64 7.18
CA ASN A 307 -5.04 -14.65 6.34
C ASN A 307 -3.86 -14.10 5.51
N PRO A 308 -2.64 -13.99 6.06
CA PRO A 308 -1.49 -13.36 5.41
C PRO A 308 -0.98 -14.06 4.13
N GLY A 309 -1.46 -15.28 3.85
CA GLY A 309 -1.18 -16.00 2.59
C GLY A 309 -2.10 -15.62 1.42
N VAL A 310 -3.21 -14.91 1.67
CA VAL A 310 -4.28 -14.63 0.69
C VAL A 310 -4.75 -13.17 0.73
N ASP A 311 -4.64 -12.48 1.87
CA ASP A 311 -5.22 -11.17 2.10
C ASP A 311 -4.13 -10.09 2.29
N ALA A 312 -4.07 -9.10 1.40
CA ALA A 312 -3.33 -7.82 1.49
C ALA A 312 -1.86 -7.81 1.98
N PRO A 313 -1.13 -6.70 1.76
CA PRO A 313 0.09 -6.43 2.52
C PRO A 313 -0.18 -6.46 4.04
N THR A 314 0.77 -6.98 4.80
CA THR A 314 0.88 -6.92 6.28
C THR A 314 1.07 -5.49 6.81
N SER A 315 0.74 -4.49 5.99
CA SER A 315 0.92 -3.08 6.25
C SER A 315 -0.24 -2.32 5.64
N GLY A 316 -0.88 -1.49 6.45
CA GLY A 316 -2.11 -0.77 6.14
C GLY A 316 -2.10 0.20 4.96
N THR A 317 -1.99 -0.31 3.73
CA THR A 317 -2.21 0.47 2.51
C THR A 317 -3.62 0.21 2.01
N ASN A 318 -4.16 1.18 1.27
CA ASN A 318 -5.30 0.94 0.38
C ASN A 318 -4.84 0.84 -1.09
N LEU A 319 -3.53 0.77 -1.32
CA LEU A 319 -2.91 0.64 -2.64
C LEU A 319 -1.67 -0.25 -2.53
N TRP A 320 -1.61 -1.32 -3.31
CA TRP A 320 -0.39 -2.09 -3.51
C TRP A 320 -0.37 -2.67 -4.92
N VAL A 321 0.80 -3.20 -5.31
CA VAL A 321 0.94 -3.98 -6.53
C VAL A 321 1.45 -5.36 -6.19
N THR A 322 0.69 -6.39 -6.55
CA THR A 322 1.17 -7.77 -6.49
C THR A 322 1.90 -8.09 -7.77
N THR A 323 3.20 -8.37 -7.65
CA THR A 323 4.04 -8.87 -8.74
C THR A 323 4.12 -10.38 -8.62
N SER A 324 3.90 -11.10 -9.71
CA SER A 324 3.97 -12.55 -9.75
C SER A 324 4.69 -13.05 -11.00
N TRP A 325 5.44 -14.14 -10.88
CA TRP A 325 6.29 -14.67 -11.95
C TRP A 325 6.45 -16.18 -11.84
N ASP A 326 6.88 -16.79 -12.94
CA ASP A 326 7.21 -18.21 -13.01
C ASP A 326 8.73 -18.39 -12.94
N THR A 327 9.14 -19.39 -12.18
CA THR A 327 10.54 -19.82 -12.05
C THR A 327 10.61 -21.35 -12.07
N PRO A 328 11.74 -21.98 -12.42
CA PRO A 328 11.86 -23.44 -12.39
C PRO A 328 11.45 -24.04 -11.04
N VAL A 329 10.89 -25.26 -11.05
CA VAL A 329 10.53 -25.95 -9.79
C VAL A 329 11.76 -26.18 -8.91
N ASP A 330 12.92 -26.47 -9.47
CA ASP A 330 14.14 -26.48 -8.68
C ASP A 330 14.66 -25.05 -8.48
N VAL A 331 14.62 -24.58 -7.23
CA VAL A 331 15.19 -23.29 -6.82
C VAL A 331 16.51 -23.47 -6.06
N SER A 332 17.12 -24.66 -6.11
CA SER A 332 18.39 -24.91 -5.45
C SER A 332 19.48 -23.98 -5.99
N GLY A 333 20.12 -23.21 -5.10
CA GLY A 333 21.13 -22.22 -5.48
C GLY A 333 20.59 -20.88 -5.98
N VAL A 334 19.27 -20.72 -6.11
CA VAL A 334 18.64 -19.38 -6.20
C VAL A 334 18.77 -18.76 -4.82
N THR A 335 19.50 -17.67 -4.73
CA THR A 335 19.60 -16.92 -3.49
C THR A 335 18.39 -16.04 -3.26
N GLY A 336 17.62 -15.68 -4.30
CA GLY A 336 16.28 -15.10 -4.19
C GLY A 336 15.89 -14.19 -5.36
N PHE A 337 14.85 -13.36 -5.22
CA PHE A 337 14.30 -12.52 -6.30
C PHE A 337 14.12 -11.05 -5.87
N ARG A 338 14.68 -10.11 -6.64
CA ARG A 338 14.48 -8.66 -6.44
C ARG A 338 13.39 -8.16 -7.37
N VAL A 339 12.43 -7.41 -6.84
CA VAL A 339 11.38 -6.76 -7.64
C VAL A 339 11.69 -5.29 -7.77
N LEU A 340 11.83 -4.86 -9.01
CA LEU A 340 12.17 -3.49 -9.37
C LEU A 340 10.97 -2.81 -10.01
N ARG A 341 10.84 -1.50 -9.79
CA ARG A 341 9.77 -0.67 -10.37
C ARG A 341 10.34 0.57 -11.04
N SER A 342 9.70 0.98 -12.13
CA SER A 342 9.90 2.27 -12.76
C SER A 342 8.56 2.92 -13.13
N THR A 343 8.58 4.23 -13.36
CA THR A 343 7.47 4.98 -13.95
C THR A 343 7.56 5.04 -15.48
N GLN A 344 8.61 4.47 -16.08
CA GLN A 344 8.82 4.39 -17.51
C GLN A 344 9.27 2.97 -17.90
N ALA A 345 8.83 2.47 -19.07
CA ALA A 345 9.16 1.13 -19.53
C ALA A 345 10.68 0.89 -19.71
N THR A 346 11.43 1.96 -20.00
CA THR A 346 12.88 1.93 -20.19
C THR A 346 13.68 2.10 -18.90
N GLY A 347 13.01 2.37 -17.77
CA GLY A 347 13.67 2.73 -16.51
C GLY A 347 13.82 4.25 -16.33
N PRO A 348 14.55 4.70 -15.30
CA PRO A 348 15.35 3.90 -14.36
C PRO A 348 14.50 3.04 -13.42
N TYR A 349 15.03 1.88 -13.03
CA TYR A 349 14.36 0.93 -12.14
C TYR A 349 14.98 0.97 -10.74
N SER A 350 14.13 1.06 -9.72
CA SER A 350 14.53 1.03 -8.30
C SER A 350 13.92 -0.20 -7.63
N GLN A 351 14.62 -0.76 -6.64
CA GLN A 351 14.11 -1.93 -5.91
C GLN A 351 12.97 -1.52 -4.98
N VAL A 352 11.86 -2.27 -5.03
CA VAL A 352 10.66 -1.99 -4.23
C VAL A 352 10.20 -3.16 -3.37
N ALA A 353 10.55 -4.38 -3.75
CA ALA A 353 10.23 -5.58 -2.99
C ALA A 353 11.26 -6.68 -3.24
N PHE A 354 11.19 -7.71 -2.42
CA PHE A 354 12.10 -8.84 -2.45
C PHE A 354 11.34 -10.13 -2.10
N ALA A 355 11.68 -11.26 -2.72
CA ALA A 355 11.04 -12.56 -2.51
C ALA A 355 12.02 -13.73 -2.38
N GLY A 356 11.80 -14.58 -1.38
CA GLY A 356 12.55 -15.81 -1.15
C GLY A 356 11.74 -17.07 -1.46
N ALA A 357 12.17 -18.21 -0.94
CA ALA A 357 11.51 -19.49 -1.17
C ALA A 357 10.07 -19.52 -0.63
N ALA A 358 9.80 -18.81 0.48
CA ALA A 358 8.47 -18.71 1.07
C ALA A 358 7.43 -18.07 0.12
N GLN A 359 7.87 -17.13 -0.72
CA GLN A 359 7.04 -16.48 -1.73
C GLN A 359 6.88 -17.30 -3.02
N CYS A 360 7.53 -18.46 -3.09
CA CYS A 360 7.57 -19.38 -4.23
C CYS A 360 7.14 -20.79 -3.79
N PRO A 361 5.87 -20.99 -3.40
CA PRO A 361 5.40 -22.28 -2.90
C PRO A 361 5.66 -23.40 -3.90
N LYS A 362 5.95 -24.60 -3.38
CA LYS A 362 6.09 -25.79 -4.24
C LYS A 362 4.75 -26.07 -4.93
N PRO A 363 4.73 -26.36 -6.25
CA PRO A 363 3.50 -26.70 -6.94
C PRO A 363 2.84 -27.93 -6.33
N ALA A 364 1.50 -27.94 -6.29
CA ALA A 364 0.73 -29.10 -5.85
C ALA A 364 0.85 -30.28 -6.84
N ASP A 365 0.93 -29.98 -8.14
CA ASP A 365 1.16 -30.99 -9.18
C ASP A 365 2.66 -31.32 -9.27
N ALA A 366 3.02 -32.58 -9.01
CA ALA A 366 4.38 -33.08 -9.11
C ALA A 366 4.96 -33.04 -10.53
N LYS A 367 4.12 -32.90 -11.57
CA LYS A 367 4.54 -32.78 -12.97
C LYS A 367 4.85 -31.34 -13.40
N ALA A 368 4.56 -30.35 -12.56
CA ALA A 368 4.84 -28.97 -12.87
C ALA A 368 6.34 -28.75 -13.12
N THR A 369 6.68 -28.01 -14.17
CA THR A 369 8.07 -27.65 -14.51
C THR A 369 8.45 -26.26 -13.98
N VAL A 370 7.44 -25.45 -13.65
CA VAL A 370 7.59 -24.13 -13.02
C VAL A 370 6.79 -24.05 -11.72
N ARG A 371 7.21 -23.15 -10.83
CA ARG A 371 6.45 -22.72 -9.66
C ARG A 371 6.11 -21.23 -9.77
N ARG A 372 4.91 -20.86 -9.33
CA ARG A 372 4.45 -19.46 -9.31
C ARG A 372 4.94 -18.79 -8.03
N CYS A 373 5.63 -17.69 -8.18
CA CYS A 373 6.05 -16.83 -7.09
C CYS A 373 5.20 -15.55 -7.04
N THR A 374 5.10 -14.94 -5.87
CA THR A 374 4.37 -13.68 -5.69
C THR A 374 4.96 -12.80 -4.59
N VAL A 375 4.96 -11.49 -4.80
CA VAL A 375 5.33 -10.51 -3.76
C VAL A 375 4.59 -9.19 -3.97
N ASN A 376 4.36 -8.47 -2.88
CA ASN A 376 3.66 -7.18 -2.91
C ASN A 376 4.67 -6.02 -2.83
N ASP A 377 4.52 -5.05 -3.74
CA ASP A 377 5.04 -3.70 -3.58
C ASP A 377 3.98 -2.85 -2.86
N ASN A 378 4.32 -2.45 -1.64
CA ASN A 378 3.54 -1.57 -0.78
C ASN A 378 4.32 -0.28 -0.43
N THR A 379 5.39 0.02 -1.17
CA THR A 379 6.28 1.16 -0.90
C THR A 379 5.50 2.47 -0.89
N ALA A 380 5.99 3.50 -0.18
CA ALA A 380 5.39 4.83 -0.01
C ALA A 380 5.34 5.72 -1.28
N SER A 381 5.91 5.27 -2.39
CA SER A 381 6.02 6.02 -3.65
C SER A 381 5.05 5.61 -4.77
N LEU A 382 4.25 4.55 -4.59
CA LEU A 382 3.02 4.34 -5.37
C LEU A 382 2.04 5.50 -5.20
N VAL A 383 1.47 5.99 -6.29
CA VAL A 383 0.33 6.91 -6.29
C VAL A 383 -0.72 6.38 -7.23
N THR A 384 -1.98 6.78 -7.06
CA THR A 384 -3.06 6.42 -7.99
C THR A 384 -2.97 7.26 -9.27
N GLY A 385 -3.62 6.79 -10.32
CA GLY A 385 -3.69 7.45 -11.62
C GLY A 385 -2.43 7.29 -12.49
N GLN A 386 -1.52 6.37 -12.16
CA GLN A 386 -0.18 6.32 -12.75
C GLN A 386 0.17 4.93 -13.31
N ASP A 387 0.87 4.92 -14.45
CA ASP A 387 1.49 3.71 -15.00
C ASP A 387 2.81 3.39 -14.28
N TYR A 388 3.01 2.11 -14.00
CA TYR A 388 4.25 1.57 -13.46
C TYR A 388 4.67 0.33 -14.23
N PHE A 389 5.98 0.09 -14.27
CA PHE A 389 6.59 -1.04 -14.94
C PHE A 389 7.42 -1.82 -13.93
N TYR A 390 7.20 -3.13 -13.86
CA TYR A 390 7.87 -4.01 -12.91
C TYR A 390 8.80 -5.00 -13.62
N LYS A 391 9.95 -5.25 -13.02
CA LYS A 391 10.88 -6.33 -13.41
C LYS A 391 11.18 -7.20 -12.22
N VAL A 392 11.38 -8.49 -12.46
CA VAL A 392 11.85 -9.44 -11.45
C VAL A 392 13.25 -9.88 -11.84
N VAL A 393 14.19 -9.75 -10.91
CA VAL A 393 15.58 -10.18 -11.08
C VAL A 393 15.83 -11.39 -10.21
N ALA A 394 16.06 -12.55 -10.83
CA ALA A 394 16.56 -13.71 -10.11
C ALA A 394 18.02 -13.49 -9.71
N VAL A 395 18.38 -13.87 -8.49
CA VAL A 395 19.72 -13.67 -7.91
C VAL A 395 20.32 -15.02 -7.53
N GLY A 396 21.45 -15.38 -8.13
CA GLY A 396 22.26 -16.56 -7.84
C GLY A 396 23.75 -16.22 -7.91
N SER A 397 24.54 -17.06 -8.59
CA SER A 397 25.94 -16.73 -8.92
C SER A 397 26.04 -15.60 -9.95
N ASN A 398 25.01 -15.47 -10.79
CA ASN A 398 24.73 -14.34 -11.68
C ASN A 398 23.39 -13.68 -11.30
N GLU A 399 23.02 -12.62 -12.01
CA GLU A 399 21.70 -12.00 -11.92
C GLU A 399 21.02 -12.04 -13.29
N ALA A 400 19.73 -12.38 -13.32
CA ALA A 400 18.96 -12.48 -14.56
C ALA A 400 17.62 -11.75 -14.42
N ALA A 401 17.42 -10.70 -15.21
CA ALA A 401 16.23 -9.85 -15.17
C ALA A 401 15.19 -10.30 -16.20
N SER A 402 13.91 -10.25 -15.81
CA SER A 402 12.78 -10.46 -16.70
C SER A 402 12.53 -9.27 -17.63
N ASP A 403 11.63 -9.48 -18.59
CA ASP A 403 10.94 -8.38 -19.28
C ASP A 403 10.10 -7.54 -18.30
N ALA A 404 9.79 -6.31 -18.72
CA ALA A 404 8.97 -5.40 -17.94
C ALA A 404 7.48 -5.77 -18.04
N ALA A 405 6.82 -5.92 -16.90
CA ALA A 405 5.37 -6.07 -16.81
C ALA A 405 4.71 -4.73 -16.49
N PRO A 406 3.78 -4.22 -17.32
CA PRO A 406 3.07 -2.98 -17.03
C PRO A 406 1.95 -3.22 -16.02
N THR A 407 1.65 -2.17 -15.27
CA THR A 407 0.44 -2.04 -14.45
C THR A 407 0.03 -0.57 -14.42
N TYR A 408 -1.23 -0.34 -14.06
CA TYR A 408 -1.73 1.00 -13.76
C TYR A 408 -2.31 0.98 -12.36
N THR A 409 -2.15 2.06 -11.60
CA THR A 409 -2.78 2.19 -10.28
C THR A 409 -4.10 2.93 -10.44
N LEU A 410 -5.23 2.23 -10.35
CA LEU A 410 -6.53 2.90 -10.51
C LEU A 410 -6.80 3.86 -9.34
N PRO A 411 -7.34 5.06 -9.60
CA PRO A 411 -7.99 5.87 -8.57
C PRO A 411 -9.10 5.11 -7.84
N LEU A 412 -9.56 5.69 -6.73
CA LEU A 412 -10.63 5.12 -5.94
C LEU A 412 -11.92 5.01 -6.76
N PHE A 413 -12.48 3.81 -6.87
CA PHE A 413 -13.77 3.59 -7.49
C PHE A 413 -14.88 3.91 -6.48
N GLN A 414 -15.61 5.00 -6.74
CA GLN A 414 -16.70 5.49 -5.88
C GLN A 414 -17.96 5.71 -6.71
N PRO A 415 -18.69 4.64 -7.07
CA PRO A 415 -20.02 4.78 -7.66
C PRO A 415 -20.95 5.50 -6.66
N LYS A 416 -21.98 6.20 -7.18
CA LYS A 416 -23.00 6.86 -6.35
C LYS A 416 -24.40 6.38 -6.67
N LEU A 417 -25.20 6.13 -5.64
CA LEU A 417 -26.61 5.76 -5.78
C LEU A 417 -27.46 7.01 -6.07
N LEU A 418 -28.22 7.02 -7.16
CA LEU A 418 -29.01 8.20 -7.58
C LEU A 418 -30.51 8.01 -7.34
N SER A 419 -31.11 6.95 -7.90
CA SER A 419 -32.54 6.68 -7.79
C SER A 419 -32.81 5.19 -7.56
N PRO A 420 -33.77 4.80 -6.71
CA PRO A 420 -34.49 5.65 -5.76
C PRO A 420 -33.54 6.42 -4.83
N GLY A 421 -33.87 7.71 -4.61
CA GLY A 421 -33.07 8.58 -3.76
C GLY A 421 -33.16 8.16 -2.29
N LYS A 422 -32.22 8.65 -1.47
CA LYS A 422 -32.20 8.37 -0.04
C LYS A 422 -33.44 8.97 0.66
N ASP A 423 -34.12 8.13 1.44
CA ASP A 423 -35.31 8.41 2.25
C ASP A 423 -36.49 8.99 1.43
N VAL A 424 -36.62 8.58 0.16
CA VAL A 424 -37.73 9.01 -0.73
C VAL A 424 -38.98 8.14 -0.50
N HIS A 425 -40.16 8.74 -0.63
CA HIS A 425 -41.47 8.08 -0.55
C HIS A 425 -42.14 7.97 -1.93
N ASP A 426 -43.28 7.27 -1.98
CA ASP A 426 -44.10 7.10 -3.18
C ASP A 426 -43.34 6.48 -4.37
N VAL A 427 -42.37 5.62 -4.09
CA VAL A 427 -41.59 4.92 -5.12
C VAL A 427 -42.44 3.82 -5.77
N GLU A 428 -42.35 3.69 -7.08
CA GLU A 428 -43.00 2.62 -7.85
C GLU A 428 -42.66 1.22 -7.29
N LEU A 429 -43.58 0.26 -7.44
CA LEU A 429 -43.37 -1.11 -6.97
C LEU A 429 -42.35 -1.88 -7.82
N THR A 430 -42.04 -1.38 -9.02
CA THR A 430 -40.99 -1.88 -9.93
C THR A 430 -40.06 -0.72 -10.34
N PRO A 431 -39.26 -0.17 -9.40
CA PRO A 431 -38.50 1.05 -9.67
C PRO A 431 -37.30 0.80 -10.58
N ASN A 432 -36.85 1.82 -11.31
CA ASN A 432 -35.55 1.80 -11.97
C ASN A 432 -34.46 2.24 -10.99
N TYR A 433 -33.38 1.47 -10.90
CA TYR A 433 -32.22 1.78 -10.08
C TYR A 433 -31.15 2.47 -10.93
N THR A 434 -30.74 3.68 -10.55
CA THR A 434 -29.74 4.45 -11.29
C THR A 434 -28.48 4.69 -10.47
N ILE A 435 -27.33 4.39 -11.07
CA ILE A 435 -26.01 4.49 -10.44
C ILE A 435 -25.14 5.40 -11.30
N LYS A 436 -24.53 6.41 -10.69
CA LYS A 436 -23.43 7.15 -11.32
C LYS A 436 -22.17 6.31 -11.19
N ALA A 437 -21.62 5.81 -12.30
CA ALA A 437 -20.54 4.84 -12.23
C ALA A 437 -19.19 5.48 -11.85
N ASN A 438 -18.89 6.71 -12.30
CA ASN A 438 -17.58 7.37 -12.13
C ASN A 438 -16.43 6.50 -12.65
N LEU A 439 -16.64 5.82 -13.79
CA LEU A 439 -15.79 4.70 -14.19
C LEU A 439 -14.66 5.11 -15.14
N PHE A 440 -14.99 5.46 -16.38
CA PHE A 440 -14.00 5.51 -17.45
C PHE A 440 -13.04 6.71 -17.35
N GLY A 441 -13.45 7.80 -16.70
CA GLY A 441 -12.59 8.95 -16.41
C GLY A 441 -11.41 8.63 -15.48
N THR A 442 -11.44 7.48 -14.79
CA THR A 442 -10.36 7.01 -13.91
C THR A 442 -9.29 6.19 -14.64
N GLY A 443 -9.48 5.93 -15.94
CA GLY A 443 -8.64 5.02 -16.72
C GLY A 443 -9.06 3.55 -16.63
N ALA A 444 -10.13 3.22 -15.89
CA ALA A 444 -10.70 1.88 -15.89
C ALA A 444 -11.20 1.47 -17.29
N THR A 445 -11.07 0.18 -17.60
CA THR A 445 -11.65 -0.43 -18.81
C THR A 445 -12.98 -1.10 -18.52
N GLY A 446 -13.34 -1.32 -17.26
CA GLY A 446 -14.64 -1.83 -16.88
C GLY A 446 -14.86 -1.87 -15.38
N ALA A 447 -16.06 -2.26 -14.96
CA ALA A 447 -16.44 -2.52 -13.59
C ALA A 447 -17.37 -3.73 -13.52
N VAL A 448 -17.41 -4.37 -12.35
CA VAL A 448 -18.35 -5.43 -12.03
C VAL A 448 -19.09 -5.02 -10.76
N LEU A 449 -20.41 -5.13 -10.76
CA LEU A 449 -21.31 -4.71 -9.69
C LEU A 449 -22.31 -5.81 -9.34
N ASN A 450 -22.60 -5.95 -8.06
CA ASN A 450 -23.71 -6.73 -7.52
C ASN A 450 -24.61 -5.79 -6.73
N VAL A 451 -25.82 -5.57 -7.22
CA VAL A 451 -26.77 -4.60 -6.65
C VAL A 451 -27.88 -5.37 -5.95
N ARG A 452 -28.22 -4.95 -4.72
CA ARG A 452 -29.22 -5.61 -3.89
C ARG A 452 -30.29 -4.64 -3.43
N VAL A 453 -31.47 -5.19 -3.22
CA VAL A 453 -32.56 -4.58 -2.46
C VAL A 453 -32.85 -5.48 -1.27
N ALA A 454 -33.11 -4.86 -0.12
CA ALA A 454 -33.47 -5.53 1.12
C ALA A 454 -34.75 -4.89 1.67
N ASP A 455 -35.66 -5.73 2.14
CA ASP A 455 -36.81 -5.28 2.92
C ASP A 455 -36.34 -4.94 4.33
N PHE A 456 -36.62 -3.71 4.76
CA PHE A 456 -36.18 -3.20 6.05
C PHE A 456 -36.79 -3.98 7.23
N VAL A 457 -38.01 -4.49 7.08
CA VAL A 457 -38.79 -5.07 8.18
C VAL A 457 -38.48 -6.56 8.39
N THR A 458 -38.28 -7.32 7.32
CA THR A 458 -37.96 -8.75 7.41
C THR A 458 -36.47 -9.02 7.45
N GLY A 459 -35.63 -8.07 7.02
CA GLY A 459 -34.21 -8.30 6.78
C GLY A 459 -33.94 -9.26 5.61
N GLU A 460 -35.00 -9.73 4.93
CA GLU A 460 -34.89 -10.57 3.75
C GLU A 460 -34.43 -9.70 2.57
N SER A 461 -33.36 -10.14 1.90
CA SER A 461 -32.94 -9.55 0.64
C SER A 461 -33.86 -10.10 -0.46
N TYR A 462 -34.88 -9.34 -0.82
CA TYR A 462 -35.75 -9.62 -1.95
C TYR A 462 -34.98 -9.37 -3.24
N GLY A 463 -34.44 -10.45 -3.81
CA GLY A 463 -33.98 -10.42 -5.19
C GLY A 463 -32.69 -9.62 -5.39
N TYR A 464 -31.94 -10.07 -6.37
CA TYR A 464 -30.74 -9.39 -6.82
C TYR A 464 -31.25 -8.37 -7.83
N VAL A 465 -31.05 -7.08 -7.58
CA VAL A 465 -31.35 -6.05 -8.58
C VAL A 465 -30.49 -6.29 -9.81
N ALA A 466 -29.24 -6.75 -9.62
CA ALA A 466 -28.43 -7.38 -10.65
C ALA A 466 -27.38 -8.32 -10.06
N ARG A 467 -27.32 -9.57 -10.55
CA ARG A 467 -26.24 -10.52 -10.23
C ARG A 467 -25.06 -10.33 -11.19
N ARG A 468 -23.96 -9.76 -10.68
CA ARG A 468 -22.68 -9.65 -11.39
C ARG A 468 -22.82 -8.94 -12.76
N LEU A 469 -23.34 -7.73 -12.71
CA LEU A 469 -23.42 -6.83 -13.85
C LEU A 469 -22.02 -6.29 -14.18
N THR A 470 -21.58 -6.49 -15.42
CA THR A 470 -20.29 -6.02 -15.92
C THR A 470 -20.54 -4.89 -16.91
N LEU A 471 -19.96 -3.73 -16.62
CA LEU A 471 -19.88 -2.58 -17.52
C LEU A 471 -18.46 -2.51 -18.06
N ARG A 472 -18.22 -2.56 -19.37
CA ARG A 472 -16.84 -2.52 -19.91
C ARG A 472 -16.74 -1.75 -21.21
N LYS A 473 -15.55 -1.21 -21.48
CA LYS A 473 -15.17 -0.81 -22.84
C LYS A 473 -15.04 -2.07 -23.70
N GLY A 474 -15.63 -2.00 -24.87
CA GLY A 474 -15.51 -3.01 -25.91
C GLY A 474 -15.37 -2.32 -27.26
N PHE A 475 -15.50 -3.12 -28.30
CA PHE A 475 -15.51 -2.66 -29.69
C PHE A 475 -16.74 -3.23 -30.36
N ASP A 476 -17.29 -2.53 -31.34
CA ASP A 476 -18.34 -3.04 -32.19
C ASP A 476 -17.82 -3.97 -33.29
N ALA A 477 -18.74 -4.58 -34.04
CA ALA A 477 -18.39 -5.47 -35.16
C ALA A 477 -17.56 -4.77 -36.25
N ALA A 478 -17.59 -3.43 -36.30
CA ALA A 478 -16.77 -2.60 -37.17
C ALA A 478 -15.46 -2.12 -36.51
N GLY A 479 -15.16 -2.56 -35.28
CA GLY A 479 -13.95 -2.19 -34.53
C GLY A 479 -14.00 -0.81 -33.88
N LYS A 480 -15.16 -0.16 -33.81
CA LYS A 480 -15.33 1.14 -33.14
C LYS A 480 -15.59 0.94 -31.64
N GLU A 481 -14.98 1.78 -30.81
CA GLU A 481 -15.16 1.70 -29.36
C GLU A 481 -16.63 1.87 -28.94
N GLU A 482 -17.06 1.02 -28.02
CA GLU A 482 -18.37 1.12 -27.36
C GLU A 482 -18.29 0.73 -25.88
N VAL A 483 -19.41 0.92 -25.17
CA VAL A 483 -19.58 0.41 -23.80
C VAL A 483 -20.55 -0.75 -23.82
N GLN A 484 -20.05 -1.92 -23.42
CA GLN A 484 -20.80 -3.17 -23.35
C GLN A 484 -21.33 -3.40 -21.92
N ILE A 485 -22.50 -4.04 -21.85
CA ILE A 485 -23.16 -4.39 -20.59
C ILE A 485 -23.50 -5.87 -20.61
N LEU A 486 -22.98 -6.61 -19.63
CA LEU A 486 -23.08 -8.07 -19.54
C LEU A 486 -23.55 -8.47 -18.15
N SER A 487 -24.33 -9.54 -18.01
CA SER A 487 -24.68 -10.11 -16.71
C SER A 487 -24.49 -11.62 -16.70
N ASN A 488 -23.94 -12.17 -15.62
CA ASN A 488 -23.79 -13.61 -15.45
C ASN A 488 -24.89 -14.12 -14.49
N LEU A 489 -26.10 -14.26 -15.04
CA LEU A 489 -27.33 -14.53 -14.29
C LEU A 489 -27.33 -15.91 -13.60
N LEU A 490 -26.66 -16.90 -14.19
CA LEU A 490 -26.75 -18.31 -13.79
C LEU A 490 -25.52 -18.84 -13.03
N LYS A 491 -24.50 -18.02 -12.76
CA LYS A 491 -23.19 -18.48 -12.24
C LYS A 491 -22.58 -19.62 -13.07
N THR A 492 -22.82 -19.59 -14.38
CA THR A 492 -22.20 -20.51 -15.35
C THR A 492 -21.16 -19.73 -16.16
N ASP A 493 -20.44 -20.39 -17.07
CA ASP A 493 -19.53 -19.70 -18.00
C ASP A 493 -20.27 -18.89 -19.07
N ASN A 494 -21.62 -18.95 -19.11
CA ASN A 494 -22.46 -18.20 -20.05
C ASN A 494 -22.83 -16.82 -19.50
N TYR A 495 -22.62 -15.78 -20.30
CA TYR A 495 -23.06 -14.41 -20.03
C TYR A 495 -24.32 -14.09 -20.84
N TYR A 496 -25.28 -13.41 -20.21
CA TYR A 496 -26.36 -12.70 -20.90
C TYR A 496 -25.87 -11.31 -21.27
N VAL A 497 -26.17 -10.89 -22.49
CA VAL A 497 -25.62 -9.68 -23.09
C VAL A 497 -26.73 -8.64 -23.21
N PHE A 498 -26.65 -7.54 -22.48
CA PHE A 498 -27.69 -6.49 -22.45
C PHE A 498 -27.37 -5.34 -23.41
N ARG A 499 -26.09 -5.25 -23.79
CA ARG A 499 -25.60 -4.39 -24.87
C ARG A 499 -24.26 -4.92 -25.37
N ASP A 500 -24.28 -5.45 -26.58
CA ASP A 500 -23.10 -5.73 -27.41
C ASP A 500 -23.51 -5.51 -28.85
N SER A 501 -22.85 -4.59 -29.53
CA SER A 501 -23.11 -4.35 -30.95
C SER A 501 -22.68 -5.50 -31.86
N TRP A 502 -21.96 -6.51 -31.35
CA TRP A 502 -21.72 -7.80 -32.03
C TRP A 502 -22.93 -8.72 -31.97
N ALA A 503 -23.83 -8.51 -31.01
CA ALA A 503 -25.04 -9.31 -30.87
C ALA A 503 -26.15 -8.71 -31.73
N THR A 504 -26.59 -9.48 -32.72
CA THR A 504 -27.79 -9.14 -33.51
C THR A 504 -29.02 -9.19 -32.61
N ASP A 505 -30.04 -8.36 -32.86
CA ASP A 505 -31.31 -8.35 -32.10
C ASP A 505 -32.05 -9.70 -32.06
N ASN A 506 -31.61 -10.69 -32.84
CA ASN A 506 -32.13 -12.06 -32.88
C ASN A 506 -31.27 -13.10 -32.15
N ASP A 507 -30.20 -12.69 -31.45
CA ASP A 507 -29.46 -13.62 -30.60
C ASP A 507 -30.33 -13.96 -29.38
N PRO A 508 -30.72 -15.23 -29.17
CA PRO A 508 -31.56 -15.63 -28.03
C PRO A 508 -30.94 -15.35 -26.66
N LYS A 509 -29.67 -14.90 -26.59
CA LYS A 509 -28.97 -14.49 -25.37
C LYS A 509 -28.83 -12.96 -25.20
N THR A 510 -29.44 -12.18 -26.08
CA THR A 510 -29.26 -10.72 -26.11
C THR A 510 -30.59 -9.97 -26.02
N GLU A 511 -30.74 -9.14 -25.00
CA GLU A 511 -31.81 -8.15 -24.91
C GLU A 511 -31.21 -6.74 -24.93
N ASN A 512 -31.06 -6.22 -26.15
CA ASN A 512 -30.48 -4.90 -26.36
C ASN A 512 -31.35 -3.81 -25.73
N GLY A 513 -30.79 -3.09 -24.74
CA GLY A 513 -31.35 -1.85 -24.22
C GLY A 513 -32.24 -1.98 -22.97
N THR A 514 -32.37 -3.16 -22.37
CA THR A 514 -33.06 -3.33 -21.08
C THR A 514 -32.28 -2.65 -19.94
N VAL A 515 -30.98 -2.95 -19.81
CA VAL A 515 -30.06 -2.19 -18.95
C VAL A 515 -29.38 -1.13 -19.81
N LYS A 516 -29.40 0.14 -19.35
CA LYS A 516 -28.92 1.27 -20.14
C LYS A 516 -27.74 1.95 -19.47
N TYR A 517 -26.76 2.36 -20.27
CA TYR A 517 -25.67 3.21 -19.83
C TYR A 517 -25.61 4.45 -20.71
N ASP A 518 -25.79 5.62 -20.10
CA ASP A 518 -25.57 6.91 -20.74
C ASP A 518 -24.14 7.37 -20.50
N ALA A 519 -23.34 7.36 -21.57
CA ALA A 519 -21.95 7.77 -21.52
C ALA A 519 -21.76 9.28 -21.27
N ALA A 520 -22.74 10.12 -21.61
CA ALA A 520 -22.63 11.57 -21.42
C ALA A 520 -22.79 11.97 -19.96
N SER A 521 -23.73 11.33 -19.24
CA SER A 521 -23.95 11.56 -17.81
C SER A 521 -23.24 10.57 -16.89
N ASP A 522 -22.64 9.51 -17.45
CA ASP A 522 -22.00 8.39 -16.73
C ASP A 522 -22.98 7.69 -15.76
N VAL A 523 -24.21 7.46 -16.24
CA VAL A 523 -25.30 6.87 -15.47
C VAL A 523 -25.71 5.52 -16.04
N LEU A 524 -25.66 4.51 -15.19
CA LEU A 524 -26.18 3.18 -15.42
C LEU A 524 -27.61 3.08 -14.87
N THR A 525 -28.56 2.58 -15.67
CA THR A 525 -29.96 2.38 -15.30
C THR A 525 -30.29 0.89 -15.37
N ILE A 526 -30.74 0.33 -14.25
CA ILE A 526 -31.05 -1.09 -14.06
C ILE A 526 -32.54 -1.20 -13.70
N PRO A 527 -33.38 -1.76 -14.59
CA PRO A 527 -34.79 -1.99 -14.25
C PRO A 527 -34.97 -3.01 -13.13
N HIS A 528 -36.05 -2.86 -12.34
CA HIS A 528 -36.41 -3.84 -11.32
C HIS A 528 -36.60 -5.23 -11.93
N GLN A 529 -35.86 -6.20 -11.39
CA GLN A 529 -35.89 -7.60 -11.85
C GLN A 529 -35.79 -7.73 -13.37
N TYR A 530 -34.89 -6.96 -14.00
CA TYR A 530 -34.62 -7.03 -15.44
C TYR A 530 -34.28 -8.44 -15.94
N GLU A 531 -33.80 -9.32 -15.05
CA GLU A 531 -33.47 -10.72 -15.32
C GLU A 531 -34.72 -11.60 -15.48
N ALA A 532 -35.88 -11.20 -14.92
CA ALA A 532 -37.08 -12.03 -14.88
C ALA A 532 -37.66 -12.25 -16.28
N ASP A 533 -37.73 -11.19 -17.08
CA ASP A 533 -38.24 -11.23 -18.46
C ASP A 533 -37.38 -12.16 -19.32
N LEU A 534 -36.04 -12.02 -19.22
CA LEU A 534 -35.06 -12.88 -19.90
C LEU A 534 -35.17 -14.37 -19.54
N LEU A 535 -35.50 -14.65 -18.29
CA LEU A 535 -35.61 -16.03 -17.79
C LEU A 535 -37.03 -16.59 -17.97
N GLY A 536 -37.93 -15.88 -18.64
CA GLY A 536 -39.31 -16.30 -18.87
C GLY A 536 -40.15 -16.38 -17.58
N SER A 537 -39.83 -15.54 -16.60
CA SER A 537 -40.47 -15.53 -15.27
C SER A 537 -41.17 -14.19 -15.02
N ALA A 538 -42.22 -14.21 -14.19
CA ALA A 538 -42.94 -13.00 -13.85
C ALA A 538 -42.14 -12.15 -12.84
N LYS A 539 -42.11 -10.84 -13.06
CA LYS A 539 -41.60 -9.88 -12.08
C LYS A 539 -42.44 -9.93 -10.81
N VAL A 540 -41.77 -9.97 -9.67
CA VAL A 540 -42.40 -9.87 -8.35
C VAL A 540 -42.28 -8.43 -7.89
N GLU A 541 -43.41 -7.73 -7.82
CA GLU A 541 -43.47 -6.35 -7.33
C GLU A 541 -43.06 -6.25 -5.86
N LEU A 542 -42.49 -5.09 -5.50
CA LEU A 542 -42.30 -4.72 -4.10
C LEU A 542 -43.67 -4.52 -3.42
N GLN A 543 -43.74 -4.76 -2.10
CA GLN A 543 -44.97 -4.54 -1.33
C GLN A 543 -45.28 -3.04 -1.24
N THR A 544 -46.56 -2.68 -1.18
CA THR A 544 -47.00 -1.29 -1.03
C THR A 544 -46.75 -0.77 0.39
N ASN A 545 -46.53 0.54 0.52
CA ASN A 545 -46.26 1.22 1.80
C ASN A 545 -45.13 0.59 2.62
N ARG A 546 -44.13 -0.01 1.96
CA ARG A 546 -43.08 -0.79 2.60
C ARG A 546 -41.73 -0.10 2.41
N ARG A 547 -40.94 -0.06 3.48
CA ARG A 547 -39.58 0.50 3.46
C ARG A 547 -38.60 -0.55 2.95
N TYR A 548 -37.79 -0.16 1.97
CA TYR A 548 -36.71 -0.95 1.40
C TYR A 548 -35.40 -0.18 1.46
N SER A 549 -34.30 -0.92 1.44
CA SER A 549 -32.94 -0.39 1.31
C SER A 549 -32.33 -0.97 0.04
N TRP A 550 -31.64 -0.15 -0.75
CA TRP A 550 -30.86 -0.63 -1.88
C TRP A 550 -29.42 -0.13 -1.85
N TYR A 551 -28.50 -0.98 -2.30
CA TYR A 551 -27.07 -0.76 -2.17
C TYR A 551 -26.28 -1.63 -3.15
N ILE A 552 -25.01 -1.26 -3.37
CA ILE A 552 -24.03 -2.09 -4.06
C ILE A 552 -23.39 -3.01 -3.03
N ASN A 553 -23.70 -4.31 -3.11
CA ASN A 553 -23.20 -5.32 -2.17
C ASN A 553 -21.77 -5.73 -2.48
N GLU A 554 -21.44 -5.91 -3.77
CA GLU A 554 -20.08 -6.17 -4.24
C GLU A 554 -19.81 -5.26 -5.43
N GLY A 555 -18.61 -4.69 -5.52
CA GLY A 555 -18.29 -3.78 -6.61
C GLY A 555 -16.79 -3.54 -6.75
N TYR A 556 -16.30 -3.57 -7.98
CA TYR A 556 -14.96 -3.11 -8.31
C TYR A 556 -14.89 -2.56 -9.73
N ALA A 557 -13.98 -1.62 -9.96
CA ALA A 557 -13.48 -1.26 -11.28
C ALA A 557 -12.21 -2.04 -11.59
N TYR A 558 -11.92 -2.24 -12.87
CA TYR A 558 -10.71 -2.90 -13.34
C TYR A 558 -10.14 -2.23 -14.59
N ARG A 559 -8.83 -2.44 -14.82
CA ARG A 559 -8.14 -2.04 -16.05
C ARG A 559 -7.39 -3.22 -16.65
N LEU A 560 -7.55 -3.44 -17.95
CA LEU A 560 -6.74 -4.39 -18.71
C LEU A 560 -5.32 -3.85 -18.93
N ALA A 561 -4.35 -4.75 -19.04
CA ALA A 561 -2.95 -4.40 -19.28
C ALA A 561 -2.78 -3.54 -20.54
N ASP A 562 -3.44 -3.94 -21.62
CA ASP A 562 -3.65 -3.16 -22.83
C ASP A 562 -5.12 -2.71 -22.89
N PRO A 563 -5.43 -1.42 -22.61
CA PRO A 563 -6.80 -0.91 -22.58
C PRO A 563 -7.43 -0.82 -23.97
N THR A 564 -6.65 -1.02 -25.04
CA THR A 564 -7.13 -0.98 -26.44
C THR A 564 -7.49 -2.35 -26.98
N LYS A 565 -7.34 -3.41 -26.18
CA LYS A 565 -7.62 -4.79 -26.58
C LYS A 565 -8.65 -5.44 -25.66
N PRO A 566 -9.42 -6.43 -26.15
CA PRO A 566 -10.31 -7.21 -25.30
C PRO A 566 -9.52 -8.04 -24.29
N ALA A 567 -10.19 -8.46 -23.22
CA ALA A 567 -9.60 -9.34 -22.21
C ALA A 567 -9.23 -10.69 -22.84
N SER A 568 -8.04 -11.19 -22.52
CA SER A 568 -7.56 -12.50 -22.99
C SER A 568 -6.52 -13.07 -22.02
N ALA A 569 -6.04 -14.29 -22.29
CA ALA A 569 -4.95 -14.87 -21.50
C ALA A 569 -3.65 -14.03 -21.55
N THR A 570 -3.44 -13.27 -22.64
CA THR A 570 -2.28 -12.39 -22.85
C THR A 570 -2.58 -10.93 -22.50
N ASN A 571 -3.85 -10.51 -22.50
CA ASN A 571 -4.30 -9.20 -22.05
C ASN A 571 -5.12 -9.34 -20.75
N TYR A 572 -4.40 -9.50 -19.65
CA TYR A 572 -4.95 -9.75 -18.32
C TYR A 572 -5.42 -8.45 -17.64
N VAL A 573 -6.17 -8.58 -16.54
CA VAL A 573 -6.51 -7.44 -15.68
C VAL A 573 -5.28 -7.02 -14.88
N ALA A 574 -4.76 -5.83 -15.17
CA ALA A 574 -3.56 -5.28 -14.53
C ALA A 574 -3.88 -4.35 -13.35
N ALA A 575 -5.14 -3.98 -13.14
CA ALA A 575 -5.52 -3.13 -12.02
C ALA A 575 -6.93 -3.42 -11.54
N TYR A 576 -7.12 -3.34 -10.23
CA TYR A 576 -8.43 -3.35 -9.58
C TYR A 576 -8.58 -2.13 -8.69
N SER A 577 -9.80 -1.59 -8.61
CA SER A 577 -10.20 -0.61 -7.60
C SER A 577 -11.49 -1.11 -6.96
N VAL A 578 -11.37 -1.64 -5.74
CA VAL A 578 -12.42 -2.32 -5.00
C VAL A 578 -13.25 -1.28 -4.26
N TYR A 579 -14.56 -1.32 -4.49
CA TYR A 579 -15.54 -0.53 -3.75
C TYR A 579 -16.05 -1.31 -2.54
N SER A 580 -16.49 -2.56 -2.75
CA SER A 580 -16.97 -3.45 -1.69
C SER A 580 -16.79 -4.92 -2.07
N ASP A 581 -16.41 -5.74 -1.08
CA ASP A 581 -16.28 -7.20 -1.16
C ASP A 581 -16.48 -7.79 0.25
N PRO A 582 -17.72 -7.92 0.73
CA PRO A 582 -18.01 -8.27 2.13
C PRO A 582 -17.82 -9.76 2.45
N SER A 583 -17.57 -10.61 1.44
CA SER A 583 -17.51 -12.08 1.57
C SER A 583 -16.21 -12.56 2.21
N ASP A 584 -16.29 -13.40 3.24
CA ASP A 584 -15.14 -13.96 3.96
C ASP A 584 -14.58 -15.26 3.37
N THR A 585 -15.31 -15.90 2.45
CA THR A 585 -14.96 -17.25 1.94
C THR A 585 -14.59 -17.26 0.46
N VAL A 586 -15.24 -16.42 -0.35
CA VAL A 586 -14.98 -16.27 -1.77
C VAL A 586 -14.88 -14.79 -2.09
N ARG A 587 -13.66 -14.31 -2.35
CA ARG A 587 -13.41 -12.91 -2.72
C ARG A 587 -13.89 -12.66 -4.15
N PHE A 588 -14.59 -11.55 -4.34
CA PHE A 588 -15.08 -11.10 -5.64
C PHE A 588 -13.95 -10.57 -6.53
N VAL A 589 -12.89 -10.04 -5.93
CA VAL A 589 -11.63 -9.65 -6.60
C VAL A 589 -10.53 -10.67 -6.29
N PRO A 590 -9.89 -11.28 -7.31
CA PRO A 590 -8.77 -12.20 -7.08
C PRO A 590 -7.63 -11.50 -6.32
N GLY A 591 -7.20 -12.03 -5.17
CA GLY A 591 -6.15 -11.41 -4.35
C GLY A 591 -6.56 -10.11 -3.64
N GLY A 592 -7.84 -9.73 -3.72
CA GLY A 592 -8.42 -8.62 -2.98
C GLY A 592 -8.69 -8.98 -1.51
N VAL A 593 -8.97 -7.96 -0.70
CA VAL A 593 -9.35 -8.13 0.71
C VAL A 593 -10.82 -7.88 0.95
N LYS A 594 -11.29 -8.31 2.12
CA LYS A 594 -12.61 -7.92 2.63
C LYS A 594 -12.77 -6.40 2.63
N GLN A 595 -13.85 -5.92 2.03
CA GLN A 595 -14.27 -4.52 2.13
C GLN A 595 -15.77 -4.41 2.41
N GLY A 596 -16.11 -3.80 3.55
CA GLY A 596 -17.49 -3.42 3.85
C GLY A 596 -17.96 -2.30 2.91
N GLY A 597 -19.20 -2.41 2.42
CA GLY A 597 -19.80 -1.45 1.50
C GLY A 597 -20.14 -0.10 2.14
N ALA A 598 -20.22 0.94 1.31
CA ALA A 598 -20.39 2.33 1.74
C ALA A 598 -21.29 3.11 0.77
N GLU A 599 -22.61 2.91 0.86
CA GLU A 599 -23.73 3.83 0.57
C GLU A 599 -25.01 2.98 0.57
N VAL A 600 -26.03 3.38 1.33
CA VAL A 600 -27.33 2.71 1.39
C VAL A 600 -28.41 3.77 1.24
N ASN A 601 -29.26 3.58 0.23
CA ASN A 601 -30.42 4.42 0.00
C ASN A 601 -31.68 3.68 0.43
N ASP A 602 -32.35 4.24 1.42
CA ASP A 602 -33.65 3.74 1.85
C ASP A 602 -34.75 4.44 1.06
N PHE A 603 -35.87 3.75 0.81
CA PHE A 603 -37.04 4.35 0.20
C PHE A 603 -38.31 3.63 0.65
N THR A 604 -39.47 4.30 0.49
CA THR A 604 -40.79 3.73 0.75
C THR A 604 -41.58 3.65 -0.54
N THR A 605 -42.16 2.49 -0.81
CA THR A 605 -43.02 2.28 -1.97
C THR A 605 -44.36 3.01 -1.83
N ARG A 606 -44.98 3.33 -2.97
CA ARG A 606 -46.30 3.94 -3.04
C ARG A 606 -47.41 3.03 -2.45
N PRO A 607 -48.59 3.59 -2.14
CA PRO A 607 -49.74 2.83 -1.65
C PRO A 607 -50.28 1.75 -2.58
#